data_AF-A0A7S6M8H0-F1
#
_entry.id   AF-A0A7S6M8H0-F1
#
_cell.length_a   1.000
_cell.length_b   1.000
_cell.length_c   1.000
_cell.angle_alpha   90.00
_cell.angle_beta   90.00
_cell.angle_gamma   90.00
#
_symmetry.space_group_name_H-M   'P 1'
#
loop_
_entity.id
_entity.type
_entity.pdbx_description
1 polymer ?
#
loop_
_entity_poly.entity_id
_entity_poly.type
_entity_poly.pdbx_seq_one_letter_code
_entity_poly.pdbx_strand_id
1 'polypeptide(L)'
;MIPRESLGWTRTQAIAKLKDESLRVAAAVRLARIAGASSPALPEPLPRAQALRLRVIDLGTEMFALGEPHPESDRALSHTLVFRADGSLLVPGDLVQAPSSAAGEPLHVSDDDEDRYAARRVNAPERKPGPTAPAASFTLFASDDVEVFPRLLVSATAVFDADAPAAPMLSLAAPASLRFQLVFQRGYPLVVLVPAHGAAEPIARYTWDPFEVSFVGPARDQLSDGTVFALDMDASPALVPVGGLIESPRHDNTPPPATPQPDEQPPY
;
A
#
# COMPACT_ATOMS: atom_id res chain seq x y z
N MET A 1 11.16 7.81 -26.74
CA MET A 1 10.03 7.65 -27.70
C MET A 1 9.63 6.18 -27.67
N ILE A 2 8.34 5.85 -27.50
CA ILE A 2 7.90 4.45 -27.41
C ILE A 2 7.92 3.84 -28.83
N PRO A 3 8.74 2.81 -29.09
CA PRO A 3 8.80 2.18 -30.41
C PRO A 3 7.47 1.55 -30.79
N ARG A 4 7.10 1.59 -32.08
CA ARG A 4 5.81 1.01 -32.52
C ARG A 4 5.76 -0.50 -32.32
N GLU A 5 6.90 -1.18 -32.45
CA GLU A 5 6.99 -2.62 -32.21
C GLU A 5 6.63 -3.03 -30.77
N SER A 6 6.73 -2.12 -29.80
CA SER A 6 6.42 -2.44 -28.40
C SER A 6 4.95 -2.73 -28.16
N LEU A 7 4.07 -2.29 -29.07
CA LEU A 7 2.64 -2.63 -29.04
C LEU A 7 2.40 -4.13 -29.24
N GLY A 8 3.30 -4.82 -29.94
CA GLY A 8 3.20 -6.25 -30.23
C GLY A 8 3.89 -7.14 -29.20
N TRP A 9 4.64 -6.58 -28.24
CA TRP A 9 5.39 -7.40 -27.28
C TRP A 9 4.46 -8.24 -26.40
N THR A 10 4.83 -9.49 -26.14
CA THR A 10 4.22 -10.32 -25.11
C THR A 10 4.66 -9.85 -23.71
N ARG A 11 4.01 -10.37 -22.65
CA ARG A 11 4.43 -10.09 -21.26
C ARG A 11 5.90 -10.45 -21.04
N THR A 12 6.31 -11.65 -21.45
CA THR A 12 7.70 -12.13 -21.34
C THR A 12 8.69 -11.25 -22.09
N GLN A 13 8.36 -10.81 -23.31
CA GLN A 13 9.20 -9.90 -24.08
C GLN A 13 9.34 -8.54 -23.38
N ALA A 14 8.24 -7.98 -22.86
CA ALA A 14 8.27 -6.72 -22.13
C ALA A 14 9.11 -6.83 -20.85
N ILE A 15 8.96 -7.90 -20.06
CA ILE A 15 9.80 -8.15 -18.86
C ILE A 15 11.29 -8.15 -19.22
N ALA A 16 11.68 -8.89 -20.27
CA ALA A 16 13.07 -8.97 -20.71
C ALA A 16 13.65 -7.59 -21.12
N LYS A 17 12.80 -6.61 -21.43
CA LYS A 17 13.18 -5.25 -21.84
C LYS A 17 13.12 -4.22 -20.70
N LEU A 18 12.66 -4.57 -19.49
CA LEU A 18 12.65 -3.63 -18.34
C LEU A 18 14.07 -3.19 -17.90
N LYS A 19 15.05 -4.07 -18.07
CA LYS A 19 16.46 -3.78 -17.73
C LYS A 19 17.20 -3.01 -18.83
N ASP A 20 16.62 -2.90 -20.03
CA ASP A 20 17.18 -2.13 -21.14
C ASP A 20 16.78 -0.67 -21.00
N GLU A 21 17.73 0.21 -20.70
CA GLU A 21 17.48 1.64 -20.45
C GLU A 21 16.76 2.34 -21.63
N SER A 22 17.06 1.93 -22.86
CA SER A 22 16.45 2.52 -24.05
C SER A 22 15.01 2.08 -24.28
N LEU A 23 14.63 0.91 -23.74
CA LEU A 23 13.34 0.26 -23.98
C LEU A 23 12.46 0.16 -22.73
N ARG A 24 12.98 0.45 -21.54
CA ARG A 24 12.28 0.21 -20.26
C ARG A 24 10.95 0.93 -20.12
N VAL A 25 10.85 2.18 -20.59
CA VAL A 25 9.58 2.92 -20.56
C VAL A 25 8.55 2.24 -21.46
N ALA A 26 8.95 1.84 -22.67
CA ALA A 26 8.06 1.14 -23.60
C ALA A 26 7.62 -0.23 -23.05
N ALA A 27 8.54 -0.93 -22.38
CA ALA A 27 8.28 -2.21 -21.72
C ALA A 27 7.28 -2.06 -20.56
N ALA A 28 7.49 -1.11 -19.66
CA ALA A 28 6.60 -0.86 -18.53
C ALA A 28 5.20 -0.40 -18.98
N VAL A 29 5.12 0.49 -19.98
CA VAL A 29 3.84 0.89 -20.60
C VAL A 29 3.12 -0.32 -21.19
N ARG A 30 3.86 -1.24 -21.84
CA ARG A 30 3.26 -2.46 -22.39
C ARG A 30 2.75 -3.39 -21.30
N LEU A 31 3.49 -3.58 -20.21
CA LEU A 31 3.05 -4.38 -19.06
C LEU A 31 1.79 -3.80 -18.43
N ALA A 32 1.73 -2.49 -18.22
CA ALA A 32 0.54 -1.80 -17.73
C ALA A 32 -0.70 -2.09 -18.61
N ARG A 33 -0.54 -2.00 -19.94
CA ARG A 33 -1.62 -2.28 -20.89
C ARG A 33 -2.04 -3.75 -20.91
N ILE A 34 -1.09 -4.68 -20.84
CA ILE A 34 -1.39 -6.12 -20.72
C ILE A 34 -2.16 -6.41 -19.43
N ALA A 35 -1.83 -5.71 -18.35
CA ALA A 35 -2.53 -5.82 -17.07
C ALA A 35 -3.90 -5.10 -17.05
N GLY A 36 -4.27 -4.36 -18.10
CA GLY A 36 -5.49 -3.56 -18.13
C GLY A 36 -5.49 -2.41 -17.13
N ALA A 37 -4.30 -1.92 -16.74
CA ALA A 37 -4.17 -0.86 -15.74
C ALA A 37 -4.74 0.46 -16.28
N SER A 38 -5.60 1.09 -15.49
CA SER A 38 -5.99 2.49 -15.71
C SER A 38 -5.12 3.37 -14.81
N SER A 39 -4.44 4.37 -15.37
CA SER A 39 -3.69 5.34 -14.57
C SER A 39 -3.70 6.69 -15.28
N PRO A 40 -3.76 7.82 -14.53
CA PRO A 40 -3.57 9.14 -15.11
C PRO A 40 -2.23 9.28 -15.87
N ALA A 41 -1.20 8.53 -15.49
CA ALA A 41 0.09 8.49 -16.20
C ALA A 41 0.01 7.79 -17.57
N LEU A 42 -1.02 6.97 -17.81
CA LEU A 42 -1.18 6.13 -18.99
C LEU A 42 -2.59 6.21 -19.60
N PRO A 43 -3.02 7.39 -20.09
CA PRO A 43 -4.27 7.47 -20.82
C PRO A 43 -4.22 6.68 -22.14
N GLU A 44 -5.40 6.34 -22.63
CA GLU A 44 -5.59 5.70 -23.93
C GLU A 44 -6.44 6.62 -24.83
N PRO A 45 -5.89 7.16 -25.94
CA PRO A 45 -4.51 7.00 -26.43
C PRO A 45 -3.47 7.76 -25.59
N LEU A 46 -2.23 7.26 -25.52
CA LEU A 46 -1.13 7.90 -24.79
C LEU A 46 -0.49 9.03 -25.64
N PRO A 47 -0.64 10.32 -25.27
CA PRO A 47 -0.07 11.41 -26.03
C PRO A 47 1.46 11.38 -26.05
N ARG A 48 2.07 11.79 -27.17
CA ARG A 48 3.54 11.82 -27.32
C ARG A 48 4.23 12.66 -26.23
N ALA A 49 3.65 13.80 -25.88
CA ALA A 49 4.21 14.68 -24.84
C ALA A 49 4.28 13.99 -23.48
N GLN A 50 3.23 13.26 -23.10
CA GLN A 50 3.20 12.51 -21.86
C GLN A 50 4.15 11.31 -21.88
N ALA A 51 4.18 10.56 -22.99
CA ALA A 51 5.13 9.45 -23.17
C ALA A 51 6.60 9.86 -23.02
N LEU A 52 6.96 11.11 -23.33
CA LEU A 52 8.31 11.64 -23.14
C LEU A 52 8.63 12.02 -21.69
N ARG A 53 7.60 12.32 -20.89
CA ARG A 53 7.73 12.65 -19.46
C ARG A 53 7.82 11.41 -18.59
N LEU A 54 7.23 10.29 -19.00
CA LEU A 54 7.28 9.04 -18.24
C LEU A 54 8.71 8.62 -17.88
N ARG A 55 8.86 8.05 -16.68
CA ARG A 55 10.10 7.49 -16.15
C ARG A 55 9.83 6.12 -15.57
N VAL A 56 10.86 5.28 -15.64
CA VAL A 56 10.89 3.99 -14.94
C VAL A 56 12.04 4.03 -13.93
N ILE A 57 11.71 3.80 -12.67
CA ILE A 57 12.69 3.64 -11.58
C ILE A 57 12.81 2.15 -11.26
N ASP A 58 14.04 1.68 -11.15
CA ASP A 58 14.36 0.35 -10.63
C ASP A 58 14.34 0.42 -9.11
N LEU A 59 13.46 -0.36 -8.47
CA LEU A 59 13.29 -0.40 -7.03
C LEU A 59 14.12 -1.51 -6.39
N GLY A 60 15.06 -2.14 -7.09
CA GLY A 60 15.91 -3.20 -6.52
C GLY A 60 15.35 -4.59 -6.78
N THR A 61 15.33 -5.46 -5.76
CA THR A 61 15.18 -6.93 -5.81
C THR A 61 13.87 -7.42 -6.43
N GLU A 62 13.66 -7.13 -7.71
CA GLU A 62 12.53 -7.55 -8.55
C GLU A 62 11.35 -6.59 -8.64
N MET A 63 11.54 -5.27 -8.48
CA MET A 63 10.46 -4.30 -8.66
C MET A 63 10.84 -3.10 -9.54
N PHE A 64 9.87 -2.61 -10.30
CA PHE A 64 10.00 -1.45 -11.17
C PHE A 64 8.80 -0.53 -10.98
N ALA A 65 9.02 0.78 -10.99
CA ALA A 65 7.96 1.77 -10.91
C ALA A 65 7.91 2.62 -12.18
N LEU A 66 6.72 2.82 -12.73
CA LEU A 66 6.44 3.69 -13.87
C LEU A 66 5.55 4.85 -13.41
N GLY A 67 5.94 6.08 -13.74
CA GLY A 67 5.12 7.25 -13.42
C GLY A 67 5.63 8.51 -14.11
N GLU A 68 5.03 9.64 -13.76
CA GLU A 68 5.51 10.97 -14.16
C GLU A 68 6.42 11.55 -13.08
N PRO A 69 7.50 12.26 -13.43
CA PRO A 69 8.30 13.01 -12.46
C PRO A 69 7.43 13.93 -11.61
N HIS A 70 7.63 13.89 -10.30
CA HIS A 70 6.97 14.81 -9.37
C HIS A 70 7.51 16.23 -9.60
N PRO A 71 6.67 17.28 -9.57
CA PRO A 71 7.11 18.65 -9.85
C PRO A 71 8.13 19.19 -8.85
N GLU A 72 8.10 18.71 -7.61
CA GLU A 72 8.97 19.19 -6.52
C GLU A 72 10.23 18.34 -6.30
N SER A 73 10.34 17.18 -6.97
CA SER A 73 11.48 16.27 -6.77
C SER A 73 11.68 15.38 -7.99
N ASP A 74 12.90 15.36 -8.51
CA ASP A 74 13.35 14.45 -9.56
C ASP A 74 13.47 12.98 -9.09
N ARG A 75 13.51 12.77 -7.77
CA ARG A 75 13.54 11.46 -7.11
C ARG A 75 12.15 10.87 -6.86
N ALA A 76 11.09 11.60 -7.16
CA ALA A 76 9.73 11.14 -6.95
C ALA A 76 8.95 10.97 -8.25
N LEU A 77 8.07 9.97 -8.25
CA LEU A 77 7.11 9.74 -9.31
C LEU A 77 5.68 9.95 -8.79
N SER A 78 4.86 10.62 -9.58
CA SER A 78 3.42 10.76 -9.40
C SER A 78 2.67 9.76 -10.27
N HIS A 79 1.47 9.38 -9.84
CA HIS A 79 0.60 8.46 -10.57
C HIS A 79 1.27 7.12 -10.86
N THR A 80 2.04 6.66 -9.88
CA THR A 80 2.96 5.54 -10.02
C THR A 80 2.23 4.22 -10.12
N LEU A 81 2.63 3.42 -11.10
CA LEU A 81 2.33 2.01 -11.24
C LEU A 81 3.57 1.21 -10.86
N VAL A 82 3.41 0.18 -10.02
CA VAL A 82 4.53 -0.67 -9.60
C VAL A 82 4.37 -2.07 -10.16
N PHE A 83 5.43 -2.62 -10.72
CA PHE A 83 5.49 -3.94 -11.32
C PHE A 83 6.49 -4.80 -10.57
N ARG A 84 6.18 -6.08 -10.38
CA ARG A 84 7.14 -7.10 -9.99
C ARG A 84 7.93 -7.60 -11.21
N ALA A 85 9.02 -8.34 -11.01
CA ALA A 85 9.86 -8.85 -12.11
C ALA A 85 9.14 -9.88 -12.99
N ASP A 86 8.11 -10.54 -12.47
CA ASP A 86 7.22 -11.42 -13.25
C ASP A 86 6.23 -10.63 -14.15
N GLY A 87 6.30 -9.29 -14.12
CA GLY A 87 5.44 -8.38 -14.87
C GLY A 87 4.03 -8.23 -14.31
N SER A 88 3.75 -8.78 -13.13
CA SER A 88 2.51 -8.51 -12.40
C SER A 88 2.49 -7.06 -11.90
N LEU A 89 1.33 -6.43 -11.98
CA LEU A 89 1.10 -5.10 -11.43
C LEU A 89 0.72 -5.22 -9.95
N LEU A 90 1.36 -4.46 -9.08
CA LEU A 90 0.93 -4.30 -7.70
C LEU A 90 -0.30 -3.41 -7.65
N VAL A 91 -1.44 -3.99 -7.30
CA VAL A 91 -2.67 -3.22 -7.04
C VAL A 91 -2.69 -2.84 -5.56
N PRO A 92 -3.11 -1.62 -5.18
CA PRO A 92 -3.20 -1.21 -3.78
C PRO A 92 -3.95 -2.17 -2.87
N GLY A 93 -5.02 -2.81 -3.38
CA GLY A 93 -5.75 -3.84 -2.63
C GLY A 93 -4.93 -5.09 -2.35
N ASP A 94 -3.98 -5.44 -3.22
CA ASP A 94 -3.07 -6.57 -3.04
C ASP A 94 -2.00 -6.28 -1.98
N LEU A 95 -1.70 -5.00 -1.72
CA LEU A 95 -0.79 -4.58 -0.66
C LEU A 95 -1.45 -4.60 0.73
N VAL A 96 -2.78 -4.50 0.77
CA VAL A 96 -3.57 -4.47 2.02
C VAL A 96 -4.19 -5.83 2.34
N GLN A 97 -3.99 -6.85 1.48
CA GLN A 97 -4.21 -8.22 1.92
C GLN A 97 -3.16 -8.55 2.97
N ALA A 98 -3.51 -8.29 4.23
CA ALA A 98 -2.85 -8.84 5.40
C ALA A 98 -2.54 -10.31 5.11
N PRO A 99 -1.45 -10.88 5.66
CA PRO A 99 -1.30 -12.33 5.66
C PRO A 99 -2.58 -12.89 6.27
N SER A 100 -3.47 -13.41 5.43
CA SER A 100 -4.66 -14.11 5.85
C SER A 100 -4.15 -15.16 6.81
N SER A 101 -4.42 -15.01 8.11
CA SER A 101 -3.93 -15.86 9.19
C SER A 101 -3.93 -17.33 8.76
N ALA A 102 -2.79 -17.76 8.21
CA ALA A 102 -2.50 -19.11 7.82
C ALA A 102 -1.48 -19.63 8.83
N ALA A 103 -1.94 -19.68 10.07
CA ALA A 103 -1.41 -20.53 11.13
C ALA A 103 -2.52 -20.86 12.15
N GLY A 104 -3.78 -20.89 11.70
CA GLY A 104 -4.78 -21.74 12.37
C GLY A 104 -4.53 -23.15 11.86
N GLU A 105 -4.20 -24.06 12.76
CA GLU A 105 -4.04 -25.49 12.46
C GLU A 105 -5.17 -26.00 11.56
N PRO A 106 -4.90 -26.93 10.62
CA PRO A 106 -5.96 -27.58 9.88
C PRO A 106 -6.91 -28.25 10.88
N LEU A 107 -8.13 -27.70 11.01
CA LEU A 107 -9.25 -28.43 11.58
C LEU A 107 -9.34 -29.75 10.81
N HIS A 108 -9.12 -30.85 11.53
CA HIS A 108 -9.25 -32.20 11.00
C HIS A 108 -10.70 -32.38 10.56
N VAL A 109 -10.96 -32.18 9.27
CA VAL A 109 -12.26 -32.51 8.67
C VAL A 109 -12.30 -34.03 8.57
N SER A 110 -13.34 -34.62 9.18
CA SER A 110 -13.65 -36.04 9.08
C SER A 110 -14.04 -36.39 7.64
N ASP A 111 -13.61 -37.55 7.15
CA ASP A 111 -13.80 -38.05 5.78
C ASP A 111 -15.27 -38.20 5.33
N ASP A 112 -16.26 -37.95 6.18
CA ASP A 112 -17.68 -38.13 5.87
C ASP A 112 -18.37 -36.94 5.16
N ASP A 113 -17.70 -35.80 4.94
CA ASP A 113 -18.30 -34.58 4.35
C ASP A 113 -17.86 -34.25 2.90
N GLU A 114 -16.97 -35.03 2.28
CA GLU A 114 -16.45 -34.76 0.92
C GLU A 114 -17.54 -34.83 -0.17
N ASP A 115 -18.53 -35.70 -0.03
CA ASP A 115 -19.56 -35.91 -1.08
C ASP A 115 -20.57 -34.75 -1.19
N ARG A 116 -20.70 -33.89 -0.17
CA ARG A 116 -21.63 -32.73 -0.21
C ARG A 116 -21.05 -31.51 -0.90
N TYR A 117 -19.73 -31.40 -1.06
CA TYR A 117 -19.10 -30.21 -1.65
C TYR A 117 -18.98 -30.26 -3.18
N ALA A 118 -19.01 -31.45 -3.79
CA ALA A 118 -18.86 -31.59 -5.24
C ALA A 118 -20.08 -31.08 -6.05
N ALA A 119 -21.29 -31.07 -5.47
CA ALA A 119 -22.52 -30.73 -6.20
C ALA A 119 -22.82 -29.22 -6.32
N ARG A 120 -22.06 -28.33 -5.67
CA ARG A 120 -22.40 -26.90 -5.58
C ARG A 120 -21.61 -25.96 -6.50
N ARG A 121 -20.68 -26.49 -7.31
CA ARG A 121 -19.73 -25.67 -8.09
C ARG A 121 -20.12 -25.37 -9.55
N VAL A 122 -21.28 -25.83 -10.02
CA VAL A 122 -21.63 -25.77 -11.46
C VAL A 122 -22.42 -24.51 -11.88
N ASN A 123 -22.84 -23.64 -10.95
CA ASN A 123 -23.66 -22.46 -11.28
C ASN A 123 -23.16 -21.17 -10.60
N ALA A 124 -21.88 -20.84 -10.71
CA ALA A 124 -21.42 -19.49 -10.36
C ALA A 124 -21.73 -18.54 -11.54
N PRO A 125 -22.66 -17.58 -11.40
CA PRO A 125 -22.97 -16.64 -12.48
C PRO A 125 -21.73 -15.81 -12.81
N GLU A 126 -21.44 -15.65 -14.11
CA GLU A 126 -20.43 -14.71 -14.61
C GLU A 126 -20.69 -13.32 -14.00
N ARG A 127 -19.85 -12.90 -13.06
CA ARG A 127 -19.90 -11.54 -12.52
C ARG A 127 -19.59 -10.58 -13.66
N LYS A 128 -20.61 -9.88 -14.18
CA LYS A 128 -20.38 -8.69 -15.01
C LYS A 128 -19.46 -7.74 -14.23
N PRO A 129 -18.33 -7.30 -14.79
CA PRO A 129 -17.46 -6.35 -14.12
C PRO A 129 -18.27 -5.08 -13.81
N GLY A 130 -18.43 -4.79 -12.52
CA GLY A 130 -19.06 -3.56 -12.06
C GLY A 130 -18.25 -2.32 -12.49
N PRO A 131 -18.80 -1.11 -12.29
CA PRO A 131 -18.06 0.13 -12.54
C PRO A 131 -16.70 0.06 -11.84
N THR A 132 -15.63 0.11 -12.63
CA THR A 132 -14.26 -0.04 -12.16
C THR A 132 -13.97 1.09 -11.18
N ALA A 133 -13.71 0.76 -9.91
CA ALA A 133 -13.28 1.74 -8.93
C ALA A 133 -12.11 2.54 -9.51
N PRO A 134 -12.02 3.87 -9.24
CA PRO A 134 -10.90 4.66 -9.72
C PRO A 134 -9.61 3.98 -9.27
N ALA A 135 -8.71 3.74 -10.23
CA ALA A 135 -7.44 3.09 -9.94
C ALA A 135 -6.70 3.91 -8.90
N ALA A 136 -6.36 3.30 -7.76
CA ALA A 136 -5.66 4.04 -6.74
C ALA A 136 -4.28 4.44 -7.26
N SER A 137 -3.95 5.71 -7.03
CA SER A 137 -2.73 6.34 -7.48
C SER A 137 -1.73 6.34 -6.33
N PHE A 138 -0.50 5.94 -6.59
CA PHE A 138 0.61 6.10 -5.66
C PHE A 138 1.48 7.30 -6.05
N THR A 139 2.16 7.85 -5.05
CA THR A 139 3.38 8.64 -5.20
C THR A 139 4.54 7.79 -4.71
N LEU A 140 5.59 7.64 -5.52
CA LEU A 140 6.83 6.97 -5.12
C LEU A 140 7.87 8.01 -4.77
N PHE A 141 8.60 7.80 -3.69
CA PHE A 141 9.90 8.43 -3.43
C PHE A 141 11.00 7.38 -3.54
N ALA A 142 11.97 7.60 -4.41
CA ALA A 142 13.15 6.75 -4.56
C ALA A 142 14.35 7.42 -3.86
N SER A 143 14.64 6.99 -2.63
CA SER A 143 15.84 7.44 -1.93
C SER A 143 17.11 6.92 -2.61
N ASP A 144 18.15 7.76 -2.62
CA ASP A 144 19.51 7.40 -3.05
C ASP A 144 20.27 6.67 -1.94
N ASP A 145 19.85 6.86 -0.69
CA ASP A 145 20.44 6.27 0.51
C ASP A 145 19.32 5.66 1.35
N VAL A 146 19.11 4.36 1.17
CA VAL A 146 18.05 3.60 1.84
C VAL A 146 18.32 3.39 3.33
N GLU A 147 19.58 3.54 3.77
CA GLU A 147 19.94 3.46 5.19
C GLU A 147 19.49 4.73 5.93
N VAL A 148 19.50 5.88 5.25
CA VAL A 148 19.07 7.16 5.82
C VAL A 148 17.57 7.38 5.66
N PHE A 149 16.98 6.99 4.53
CA PHE A 149 15.56 7.15 4.28
C PHE A 149 15.06 6.07 3.33
N PRO A 150 14.01 5.31 3.67
CA PRO A 150 13.52 4.22 2.85
C PRO A 150 12.92 4.74 1.55
N ARG A 151 12.80 3.86 0.56
CA ARG A 151 11.95 4.14 -0.60
C ARG A 151 10.51 4.01 -0.17
N LEU A 152 9.67 4.98 -0.49
CA LEU A 152 8.29 5.01 -0.02
C LEU A 152 7.30 4.94 -1.17
N LEU A 153 6.32 4.05 -1.05
CA LEU A 153 5.09 4.08 -1.83
C LEU A 153 3.98 4.68 -0.98
N VAL A 154 3.53 5.87 -1.34
CA VAL A 154 2.49 6.62 -0.64
C VAL A 154 1.20 6.57 -1.45
N SER A 155 0.18 5.91 -0.91
CA SER A 155 -1.19 5.97 -1.44
C SER A 155 -2.01 6.99 -0.66
N ALA A 156 -3.30 7.15 -1.02
CA ALA A 156 -4.19 7.98 -0.23
C ALA A 156 -4.37 7.45 1.21
N THR A 157 -4.32 6.14 1.44
CA THR A 157 -4.76 5.54 2.72
C THR A 157 -3.66 4.81 3.47
N ALA A 158 -2.52 4.58 2.83
CA ALA A 158 -1.41 3.84 3.40
C ALA A 158 -0.06 4.28 2.82
N VAL A 159 0.98 4.12 3.64
CA VAL A 159 2.39 4.29 3.26
C VAL A 159 3.07 2.94 3.39
N PHE A 160 3.84 2.56 2.38
CA PHE A 160 4.55 1.29 2.33
C PHE A 160 6.05 1.53 2.11
N ASP A 161 6.86 0.62 2.65
CA ASP A 161 8.24 0.45 2.20
C ASP A 161 8.20 -0.12 0.78
N ALA A 162 8.83 0.59 -0.18
CA ALA A 162 8.84 0.16 -1.57
C ALA A 162 9.71 -1.07 -1.79
N ASP A 163 10.67 -1.37 -0.91
CA ASP A 163 11.52 -2.56 -0.99
C ASP A 163 10.83 -3.80 -0.37
N ALA A 164 9.84 -3.59 0.52
CA ALA A 164 9.06 -4.65 1.17
C ALA A 164 7.56 -4.27 1.36
N PRO A 165 6.76 -4.14 0.28
CA PRO A 165 5.44 -3.49 0.35
C PRO A 165 4.31 -4.37 0.89
N ALA A 166 4.63 -5.49 1.55
CA ALA A 166 3.64 -6.47 2.01
C ALA A 166 2.80 -5.99 3.21
N ALA A 167 3.34 -5.08 4.02
CA ALA A 167 2.63 -4.48 5.13
C ALA A 167 2.78 -2.95 5.07
N PRO A 168 1.70 -2.19 5.32
CA PRO A 168 1.82 -0.75 5.44
C PRO A 168 2.66 -0.38 6.66
N MET A 169 3.50 0.64 6.50
CA MET A 169 4.20 1.31 7.60
C MET A 169 3.25 2.24 8.36
N LEU A 170 2.33 2.86 7.62
CA LEU A 170 1.26 3.71 8.14
C LEU A 170 -0.04 3.38 7.41
N SER A 171 -1.16 3.32 8.13
CA SER A 171 -2.48 3.05 7.58
C SER A 171 -3.56 3.89 8.26
N LEU A 172 -4.51 4.43 7.49
CA LEU A 172 -5.68 5.13 8.03
C LEU A 172 -6.77 4.15 8.47
N ALA A 173 -7.29 4.31 9.69
CA ALA A 173 -8.41 3.50 10.18
C ALA A 173 -9.74 3.83 9.47
N ALA A 174 -9.94 5.10 9.07
CA ALA A 174 -11.13 5.56 8.37
C ALA A 174 -10.78 6.60 7.27
N PRO A 175 -10.73 6.20 5.99
CA PRO A 175 -10.07 6.99 4.94
C PRO A 175 -10.93 8.12 4.33
N ALA A 176 -12.16 8.36 4.80
CA ALA A 176 -13.14 9.10 3.98
C ALA A 176 -12.81 10.59 3.77
N SER A 177 -12.21 11.27 4.75
CA SER A 177 -11.97 12.72 4.70
C SER A 177 -10.49 13.10 4.66
N LEU A 178 -9.58 12.14 4.80
CA LEU A 178 -8.15 12.37 4.95
C LEU A 178 -7.36 11.47 4.01
N ARG A 179 -6.16 11.91 3.68
CA ARG A 179 -5.22 11.13 2.89
C ARG A 179 -3.78 11.40 3.26
N PHE A 180 -2.94 10.40 3.09
CA PHE A 180 -1.51 10.62 3.08
C PHE A 180 -1.09 11.36 1.80
N GLN A 181 -0.11 12.23 1.97
CA GLN A 181 0.56 12.91 0.87
C GLN A 181 2.05 12.96 1.18
N LEU A 182 2.86 12.80 0.13
CA LEU A 182 4.28 13.10 0.18
C LEU A 182 4.48 14.57 -0.16
N VAL A 183 5.18 15.30 0.70
CA VAL A 183 5.59 16.70 0.47
C VAL A 183 7.10 16.82 0.63
N PHE A 184 7.68 17.88 0.08
CA PHE A 184 9.12 18.12 0.14
C PHE A 184 9.42 19.39 0.94
N GLN A 185 10.11 19.24 2.06
CA GLN A 185 10.55 20.37 2.88
C GLN A 185 12.07 20.48 2.81
N ARG A 186 12.56 21.58 2.22
CA ARG A 186 14.00 21.82 2.01
C ARG A 186 14.70 20.67 1.27
N GLY A 187 14.00 20.04 0.33
CA GLY A 187 14.50 18.90 -0.46
C GLY A 187 14.36 17.53 0.21
N TYR A 188 13.90 17.47 1.45
CA TYR A 188 13.68 16.21 2.15
C TYR A 188 12.21 15.75 2.03
N PRO A 189 11.97 14.46 1.73
CA PRO A 189 10.63 13.91 1.73
C PRO A 189 10.04 13.92 3.15
N LEU A 190 8.76 14.26 3.25
CA LEU A 190 7.99 14.18 4.48
C LEU A 190 6.62 13.59 4.16
N VAL A 191 6.19 12.62 4.95
CA VAL A 191 4.83 12.09 4.88
C VAL A 191 3.95 12.98 5.75
N VAL A 192 2.84 13.44 5.17
CA VAL A 192 1.85 14.26 5.88
C VAL A 192 0.46 13.70 5.73
N LEU A 193 -0.39 13.99 6.71
CA LEU A 193 -1.83 13.80 6.61
C LEU A 193 -2.47 15.11 6.17
N VAL A 194 -3.31 15.06 5.14
CA VAL A 194 -4.04 16.22 4.62
C VAL A 194 -5.51 15.84 4.40
N PRO A 195 -6.42 16.83 4.35
CA PRO A 195 -7.75 16.64 3.81
C PRO A 195 -7.75 15.97 2.42
N ALA A 196 -8.70 15.07 2.19
CA ALA A 196 -8.87 14.39 0.91
C ALA A 196 -9.27 15.36 -0.22
N HIS A 197 -9.91 16.47 0.14
CA HIS A 197 -10.39 17.49 -0.80
C HIS A 197 -9.83 18.88 -0.46
N GLY A 198 -9.41 19.61 -1.50
CA GLY A 198 -8.91 20.98 -1.39
C GLY A 198 -7.38 21.08 -1.30
N ALA A 199 -6.87 22.30 -1.45
CA ALA A 199 -5.51 22.64 -1.08
C ALA A 199 -5.51 22.89 0.43
N ALA A 200 -4.77 22.10 1.18
CA ALA A 200 -4.87 22.14 2.63
C ALA A 200 -3.50 22.01 3.29
N GLU A 201 -3.34 22.78 4.38
CA GLU A 201 -2.20 22.69 5.26
C GLU A 201 -2.12 21.27 5.87
N PRO A 202 -0.90 20.75 6.09
CA PRO A 202 -0.71 19.48 6.79
C PRO A 202 -1.39 19.48 8.16
N ILE A 203 -2.27 18.50 8.37
CA ILE A 203 -2.93 18.21 9.66
C ILE A 203 -1.92 17.55 10.60
N ALA A 204 -1.19 16.57 10.09
CA ALA A 204 -0.20 15.81 10.82
C ALA A 204 1.04 15.59 9.97
N ARG A 205 2.18 15.39 10.63
CA ARG A 205 3.48 15.13 10.01
C ARG A 205 4.05 13.85 10.59
N TYR A 206 4.60 13.01 9.71
CA TYR A 206 5.26 11.75 10.07
C TYR A 206 6.69 11.83 9.59
N THR A 207 7.61 11.98 10.54
CA THR A 207 9.04 12.08 10.28
C THR A 207 9.66 10.70 10.38
N TRP A 208 10.49 10.33 9.41
CA TRP A 208 11.24 9.08 9.50
C TRP A 208 12.40 9.21 10.50
N ASP A 209 12.50 8.26 11.42
CA ASP A 209 13.66 8.05 12.27
C ASP A 209 14.48 6.87 11.74
N PRO A 210 15.68 7.10 11.18
CA PRO A 210 16.50 6.03 10.62
C PRO A 210 17.10 5.10 11.68
N PHE A 211 17.18 5.51 12.95
CA PHE A 211 17.74 4.67 14.01
C PHE A 211 16.72 3.66 14.51
N GLU A 212 15.48 4.11 14.69
CA GLU A 212 14.37 3.26 15.12
C GLU A 212 13.67 2.55 13.95
N VAL A 213 14.04 2.90 12.71
CA VAL A 213 13.43 2.38 11.48
C VAL A 213 11.91 2.54 11.53
N SER A 214 11.46 3.72 11.95
CA SER A 214 10.05 4.01 12.22
C SER A 214 9.66 5.45 11.87
N PHE A 215 8.37 5.68 11.69
CA PHE A 215 7.79 7.01 11.60
C PHE A 215 7.42 7.53 12.98
N VAL A 216 7.80 8.77 13.25
CA VAL A 216 7.43 9.51 14.46
C VAL A 216 6.36 10.55 14.08
N GLY A 217 5.17 10.43 14.67
CA GLY A 217 4.06 11.35 14.45
C GLY A 217 2.81 11.01 15.27
N PRO A 218 1.74 11.82 15.20
CA PRO A 218 0.53 11.57 15.97
C PRO A 218 -0.26 10.39 15.40
N ALA A 219 -0.68 9.47 16.27
CA ALA A 219 -1.58 8.38 15.90
C ALA A 219 -3.04 8.82 15.87
N ARG A 220 -3.44 9.73 16.75
CA ARG A 220 -4.82 10.21 16.88
C ARG A 220 -4.85 11.62 17.42
N ASP A 221 -5.50 12.55 16.73
CA ASP A 221 -5.66 13.92 17.22
C ASP A 221 -7.02 14.51 16.89
N GLN A 222 -7.40 15.55 17.62
CA GLN A 222 -8.60 16.34 17.36
C GLN A 222 -8.27 17.49 16.41
N LEU A 223 -9.01 17.57 15.32
CA LEU A 223 -8.92 18.65 14.34
C LEU A 223 -9.62 19.92 14.86
N SER A 224 -9.34 21.05 14.23
CA SER A 224 -9.91 22.35 14.59
C SER A 224 -11.43 22.41 14.44
N ASP A 225 -12.02 21.57 13.59
CA ASP A 225 -13.46 21.41 13.42
C ASP A 225 -14.11 20.46 14.45
N GLY A 226 -13.31 19.92 15.38
CA GLY A 226 -13.73 19.01 16.43
C GLY A 226 -13.77 17.53 16.01
N THR A 227 -13.55 17.21 14.73
CA THR A 227 -13.43 15.82 14.27
C THR A 227 -12.13 15.19 14.77
N VAL A 228 -12.09 13.86 14.81
CA VAL A 228 -10.90 13.11 15.26
C VAL A 228 -10.42 12.26 14.09
N PHE A 229 -9.11 12.28 13.84
CA PHE A 229 -8.50 11.29 12.96
C PHE A 229 -7.82 10.20 13.78
N ALA A 230 -7.71 9.00 13.23
CA ALA A 230 -6.99 7.89 13.82
C ALA A 230 -6.28 7.07 12.75
N LEU A 231 -5.02 6.71 13.03
CA LEU A 231 -4.31 5.67 12.31
C LEU A 231 -4.73 4.30 12.85
N ASP A 232 -4.72 3.31 11.97
CA ASP A 232 -4.89 1.91 12.34
C ASP A 232 -3.56 1.43 12.94
N MET A 233 -3.50 1.35 14.27
CA MET A 233 -2.27 1.01 14.99
C MET A 233 -1.82 -0.44 14.74
N ASP A 234 -2.77 -1.36 14.55
CA ASP A 234 -2.45 -2.76 14.28
C ASP A 234 -1.88 -2.90 12.86
N ALA A 235 -2.36 -2.08 11.92
CA ALA A 235 -1.83 -2.00 10.56
C ALA A 235 -0.66 -1.00 10.39
N SER A 236 -0.19 -0.35 11.46
CA SER A 236 0.91 0.64 11.41
C SER A 236 2.06 0.27 12.35
N PRO A 237 2.68 -0.91 12.19
CA PRO A 237 3.71 -1.40 13.12
C PRO A 237 4.97 -0.52 13.14
N ALA A 238 5.21 0.26 12.09
CA ALA A 238 6.35 1.17 12.00
C ALA A 238 6.04 2.57 12.54
N LEU A 239 4.92 2.80 13.22
CA LEU A 239 4.59 4.09 13.83
C LEU A 239 5.00 4.12 15.30
N VAL A 240 5.83 5.08 15.67
CA VAL A 240 6.04 5.52 17.05
C VAL A 240 5.14 6.73 17.32
N PRO A 241 4.01 6.55 18.03
CA PRO A 241 3.05 7.61 18.25
C PRO A 241 3.64 8.68 19.18
N VAL A 242 3.63 9.93 18.73
CA VAL A 242 3.96 11.09 19.57
C VAL A 242 2.86 12.14 19.49
N GLY A 243 2.37 12.56 20.66
CA GLY A 243 1.28 13.52 20.78
C GLY A 243 -0.10 12.93 20.45
N GLY A 244 -1.11 13.80 20.50
CA GLY A 244 -2.50 13.43 20.28
C GLY A 244 -3.22 12.82 21.50
N LEU A 245 -4.47 12.40 21.29
CA LEU A 245 -5.28 11.71 22.30
C LEU A 245 -4.83 10.25 22.40
N ILE A 246 -3.81 9.99 23.22
CA ILE A 246 -3.42 8.63 23.58
C ILE A 246 -4.46 8.14 24.60
N GLU A 247 -5.41 7.30 24.15
CA GLU A 247 -6.25 6.55 25.10
C GLU A 247 -5.30 5.70 25.95
N SER A 248 -5.26 5.96 27.26
CA SER A 248 -4.54 5.06 28.16
C SER A 248 -5.09 3.65 27.91
N PRO A 249 -4.22 2.63 27.77
CA PRO A 249 -4.67 1.27 27.56
C PRO A 249 -5.76 0.98 28.59
N ARG A 250 -6.93 0.56 28.11
CA ARG A 250 -7.99 0.11 29.00
C ARG A 250 -7.40 -1.08 29.74
N HIS A 251 -6.89 -0.84 30.95
CA HIS A 251 -6.67 -1.90 31.89
C HIS A 251 -8.04 -2.50 32.09
N ASP A 252 -8.23 -3.67 31.47
CA ASP A 252 -9.41 -4.46 31.68
C ASP A 252 -9.36 -4.85 33.16
N ASN A 253 -9.97 -4.01 33.99
CA ASN A 253 -10.09 -4.23 35.43
C ASN A 253 -11.03 -5.40 35.72
N THR A 254 -11.25 -6.29 34.74
CA THR A 254 -11.87 -7.59 34.92
C THR A 254 -11.05 -8.27 36.02
N PRO A 255 -11.59 -8.38 37.24
CA PRO A 255 -10.86 -9.04 38.30
C PRO A 255 -10.52 -10.44 37.80
N PRO A 256 -9.29 -10.94 38.09
CA PRO A 256 -8.93 -12.28 37.69
C PRO A 256 -10.04 -13.24 38.12
N PRO A 257 -10.38 -14.25 37.28
CA PRO A 257 -11.41 -15.21 37.63
C PRO A 257 -11.13 -15.73 39.04
N ALA A 258 -12.14 -15.66 39.90
CA ALA A 258 -12.00 -16.05 41.30
C ALA A 258 -11.36 -17.44 41.34
N THR A 259 -10.22 -17.56 42.03
CA THR A 259 -9.56 -18.85 42.22
C THR A 259 -10.62 -19.82 42.75
N PRO A 260 -10.89 -20.96 42.06
CA PRO A 260 -11.89 -21.91 42.53
C PRO A 260 -11.53 -22.29 43.96
N GLN A 261 -12.44 -22.02 44.90
CA GLN A 261 -12.23 -22.44 46.28
C GLN A 261 -12.14 -23.97 46.26
N PRO A 262 -11.12 -24.56 46.90
CA PRO A 262 -11.03 -26.01 47.00
C PRO A 262 -12.30 -26.49 47.70
N ASP A 263 -13.07 -27.33 47.01
CA ASP A 263 -14.29 -27.95 47.53
C ASP A 263 -13.99 -28.55 48.91
N GLU A 264 -14.80 -28.16 49.89
CA GLU A 264 -14.79 -28.76 51.22
C GLU A 264 -14.90 -30.28 51.09
N GLN A 265 -13.82 -30.99 51.43
CA GLN A 265 -13.85 -32.44 51.51
C GLN A 265 -14.93 -32.86 52.53
N PRO A 266 -15.86 -33.75 52.16
CA PRO A 266 -16.88 -34.20 53.09
C PRO A 266 -16.23 -34.97 54.26
N PRO A 267 -16.74 -34.80 55.49
CA PRO A 267 -16.21 -35.49 56.67
C PRO A 267 -16.46 -37.01 56.58
N TYR A 268 -15.43 -37.77 56.98
CA TYR A 268 -15.44 -39.24 57.12
C TYR A 268 -16.33 -39.71 58.27
#